data_AF-A0A812KBW3-F1
#
_entry.id   AF-A0A812KBW3-F1
#
_cell.length_a   1.000
_cell.length_b   1.000
_cell.length_c   1.000
_cell.angle_alpha   90.00
_cell.angle_beta   90.00
_cell.angle_gamma   90.00
#
_symmetry.space_group_name_H-M   'P 1'
#
loop_
_entity.id
_entity.type
_entity.pdbx_description
1 polymer ?
#
loop_
_entity_poly.entity_id
_entity_poly.type
_entity_poly.pdbx_seq_one_letter_code
_entity_poly.pdbx_strand_id
1 'polypeptide(L)'
;MPINKFRGKFYFLSNFGPCEQGVEFDGDLYPTSEHAYQAAKIEDRDGRDSFTVGGSLGPNPRDAQAKGRTVKKRPGWEKMKVDVMLAVVRSKFARDAEMRKKLRATRGQQLVEGHTNDQFWGNKRNHLGHILMRVRDELPQETDQTEVADEEVAADSADPKCTRSKGDERRRAEFEDECAAYEQGEPEDSASSADEASCTDDATDAGSSDSGLTAAFAGWLQHSLAQEMTKTADLESAFSTMEVILKDVEGDPHETLADAAKMLRDDFGAPKTADDLFQNWLALQRRGDAFLNPESETLNPKERRGSDSGTLESGPSRFGMFSVVVAVFLYRN
;
A
#
# COMPACT_ATOMS: atom_id res chain seq x y z
N MET A 1 9.00 2.03 -23.18
CA MET A 1 9.15 0.91 -22.22
C MET A 1 7.85 0.75 -21.44
N PRO A 2 7.44 -0.48 -21.09
CA PRO A 2 6.27 -0.71 -20.25
C PRO A 2 6.50 -0.24 -18.81
N ILE A 3 5.44 0.22 -18.15
CA ILE A 3 5.44 0.48 -16.70
C ILE A 3 5.02 -0.81 -16.02
N ASN A 4 5.96 -1.51 -15.40
CA ASN A 4 5.79 -2.87 -14.87
C ASN A 4 5.66 -2.96 -13.34
N LYS A 5 5.73 -1.82 -12.63
CA LYS A 5 5.60 -1.73 -11.17
C LYS A 5 4.88 -0.44 -10.79
N PHE A 6 3.81 -0.53 -10.01
CA PHE A 6 3.08 0.63 -9.48
C PHE A 6 3.66 1.05 -8.12
N ARG A 7 4.90 1.53 -8.15
CA ARG A 7 5.68 1.97 -6.99
C ARG A 7 6.39 3.29 -7.31
N GLY A 8 6.88 3.98 -6.28
CA GLY A 8 7.55 5.28 -6.42
C GLY A 8 6.71 6.27 -7.23
N LYS A 9 7.28 6.84 -8.29
CA LYS A 9 6.59 7.80 -9.17
C LYS A 9 5.32 7.27 -9.84
N PHE A 10 5.14 5.95 -9.92
CA PHE A 10 3.96 5.29 -10.50
C PHE A 10 2.98 4.76 -9.46
N TYR A 11 3.22 5.01 -8.16
CA TYR A 11 2.35 4.52 -7.08
C TYR A 11 0.91 5.02 -7.21
N PHE A 12 0.70 6.18 -7.83
CA PHE A 12 -0.64 6.72 -8.10
C PHE A 12 -1.50 5.80 -8.99
N LEU A 13 -0.91 4.88 -9.76
CA LEU A 13 -1.63 3.89 -10.56
C LEU A 13 -2.19 2.74 -9.71
N SER A 14 -1.62 2.49 -8.53
CA SER A 14 -2.10 1.44 -7.62
C SER A 14 -3.43 1.85 -6.96
N ASN A 15 -4.24 0.86 -6.57
CA ASN A 15 -5.45 1.08 -5.77
C ASN A 15 -5.16 1.61 -4.36
N PHE A 16 -3.93 1.39 -3.89
CA PHE A 16 -3.39 1.89 -2.62
C PHE A 16 -2.83 3.31 -2.75
N GLY A 17 -2.70 3.80 -3.99
CA GLY A 17 -2.20 5.14 -4.28
C GLY A 17 -3.07 6.25 -3.68
N PRO A 18 -2.49 7.43 -3.43
CA PRO A 18 -3.19 8.57 -2.85
C PRO A 18 -4.35 9.03 -3.75
N CYS A 19 -5.44 9.48 -3.13
CA CYS A 19 -6.60 10.06 -3.79
C CYS A 19 -7.07 11.28 -2.98
N GLU A 20 -6.48 12.46 -3.21
CA GLU A 20 -6.77 13.66 -2.40
C GLU A 20 -8.24 14.10 -2.52
N GLN A 21 -8.83 13.97 -3.71
CA GLN A 21 -10.24 14.30 -3.98
C GLN A 21 -11.21 13.16 -3.65
N GLY A 22 -10.71 12.09 -3.02
CA GLY A 22 -11.43 10.85 -2.74
C GLY A 22 -11.89 10.12 -4.00
N VAL A 23 -12.49 8.96 -3.79
CA VAL A 23 -13.08 8.13 -4.83
C VAL A 23 -14.57 7.98 -4.55
N GLU A 24 -15.40 8.42 -5.48
CA GLU A 24 -16.85 8.30 -5.36
C GLU A 24 -17.32 6.96 -5.93
N PHE A 25 -18.13 6.23 -5.18
CA PHE A 25 -18.76 5.00 -5.64
C PHE A 25 -20.13 4.84 -4.97
N ASP A 26 -21.18 4.61 -5.78
CA ASP A 26 -22.56 4.41 -5.31
C ASP A 26 -23.10 5.54 -4.40
N GLY A 27 -22.66 6.78 -4.68
CA GLY A 27 -23.05 7.99 -3.96
C GLY A 27 -22.30 8.24 -2.65
N ASP A 28 -21.35 7.38 -2.28
CA ASP A 28 -20.49 7.56 -1.11
C ASP A 28 -19.06 7.91 -1.54
N LEU A 29 -18.37 8.68 -0.71
CA LEU A 29 -16.98 9.10 -0.95
C LEU A 29 -16.01 8.28 -0.10
N TYR A 30 -14.97 7.77 -0.72
CA TYR A 30 -13.99 6.87 -0.11
C TYR A 30 -12.57 7.48 -0.16
N PRO A 31 -11.70 7.20 0.84
CA PRO A 31 -10.35 7.75 0.87
C PRO A 31 -9.45 7.27 -0.28
N THR A 32 -9.61 6.02 -0.71
CA THR A 32 -8.83 5.43 -1.82
C THR A 32 -9.68 4.48 -2.66
N SER A 33 -9.18 4.08 -3.83
CA SER A 33 -9.81 3.04 -4.65
C SER A 33 -9.96 1.72 -3.89
N GLU A 34 -8.98 1.36 -3.06
CA GLU A 34 -9.07 0.16 -2.22
C GLU A 34 -10.26 0.23 -1.25
N HIS A 35 -10.51 1.37 -0.60
CA HIS A 35 -11.67 1.54 0.28
C HIS A 35 -12.98 1.34 -0.47
N ALA A 36 -13.13 2.01 -1.62
CA ALA A 36 -14.34 1.89 -2.44
C ALA A 36 -14.57 0.45 -2.93
N TYR A 37 -13.51 -0.22 -3.40
CA TYR A 37 -13.59 -1.60 -3.90
C TYR A 37 -13.92 -2.60 -2.78
N GLN A 38 -13.34 -2.44 -1.59
CA GLN A 38 -13.62 -3.30 -0.44
C GLN A 38 -15.03 -3.06 0.11
N ALA A 39 -15.48 -1.80 0.18
CA ALA A 39 -16.84 -1.45 0.56
C ALA A 39 -17.89 -2.00 -0.41
N ALA A 40 -17.59 -1.97 -1.72
CA ALA A 40 -18.49 -2.47 -2.77
C ALA A 40 -18.78 -3.97 -2.67
N LYS A 41 -17.98 -4.73 -1.91
CA LYS A 41 -18.28 -6.14 -1.57
C LYS A 41 -19.53 -6.27 -0.70
N ILE A 42 -19.83 -5.27 0.11
CA ILE A 42 -20.98 -5.28 1.02
C ILE A 42 -22.22 -4.88 0.24
N GLU A 43 -23.22 -5.76 0.25
CA GLU A 43 -24.48 -5.52 -0.46
C GLU A 43 -25.22 -4.31 0.10
N ASP A 44 -25.41 -4.30 1.42
CA ASP A 44 -26.08 -3.23 2.15
C ASP A 44 -25.22 -1.97 2.21
N ARG A 45 -25.86 -0.80 2.03
CA ARG A 45 -25.16 0.48 1.96
C ARG A 45 -24.68 0.93 3.34
N ASP A 46 -25.51 0.77 4.37
CA ASP A 46 -25.19 1.18 5.75
C ASP A 46 -23.99 0.39 6.31
N GLY A 47 -23.75 -0.83 5.81
CA GLY A 47 -22.57 -1.62 6.16
C GLY A 47 -21.24 -1.04 5.64
N ARG A 48 -21.28 -0.03 4.75
CA ARG A 48 -20.11 0.55 4.09
C ARG A 48 -19.54 1.75 4.82
N ASP A 49 -20.28 2.37 5.74
CA ASP A 49 -19.95 3.64 6.42
C ASP A 49 -18.53 3.67 7.00
N SER A 50 -18.09 2.55 7.57
CA SER A 50 -16.74 2.50 8.14
C SER A 50 -15.61 2.71 7.12
N PHE A 51 -15.83 2.46 5.83
CA PHE A 51 -14.85 2.61 4.75
C PHE A 51 -14.85 4.01 4.14
N THR A 52 -15.89 4.82 4.37
CA THR A 52 -16.03 6.13 3.72
C THR A 52 -15.06 7.15 4.30
N VAL A 53 -14.93 8.30 3.63
CA VAL A 53 -14.23 9.46 4.20
C VAL A 53 -14.92 9.87 5.51
N GLY A 54 -14.14 10.00 6.58
CA GLY A 54 -14.66 10.23 7.93
C GLY A 54 -15.18 8.99 8.66
N GLY A 55 -15.16 7.82 8.01
CA GLY A 55 -15.50 6.54 8.62
C GLY A 55 -14.47 6.09 9.66
N SER A 56 -14.87 5.11 10.48
CA SER A 56 -14.06 4.64 11.61
C SER A 56 -12.78 3.88 11.24
N LEU A 57 -12.62 3.47 9.97
CA LEU A 57 -11.41 2.77 9.51
C LEU A 57 -10.24 3.71 9.21
N GLY A 58 -10.51 5.01 9.05
CA GLY A 58 -9.50 5.99 8.64
C GLY A 58 -9.10 5.88 7.16
N PRO A 59 -8.02 6.59 6.74
CA PRO A 59 -7.65 6.70 5.33
C PRO A 59 -6.64 5.63 4.84
N ASN A 60 -6.20 4.72 5.70
CA ASN A 60 -5.15 3.76 5.36
C ASN A 60 -5.68 2.59 4.50
N PRO A 61 -5.24 2.42 3.25
CA PRO A 61 -5.75 1.37 2.37
C PRO A 61 -5.45 -0.06 2.86
N ARG A 62 -4.41 -0.27 3.69
CA ARG A 62 -4.14 -1.60 4.26
C ARG A 62 -5.25 -2.03 5.22
N ASP A 63 -5.81 -1.09 5.99
CA ASP A 63 -6.91 -1.36 6.92
C ASP A 63 -8.20 -1.70 6.15
N ALA A 64 -8.45 -0.99 5.04
CA ALA A 64 -9.52 -1.33 4.09
C ALA A 64 -9.37 -2.74 3.52
N GLN A 65 -8.17 -3.10 3.06
CA GLN A 65 -7.91 -4.44 2.53
C GLN A 65 -8.14 -5.51 3.60
N ALA A 66 -7.61 -5.31 4.81
CA ALA A 66 -7.75 -6.25 5.92
C ALA A 66 -9.22 -6.47 6.29
N LYS A 67 -9.98 -5.39 6.47
CA LYS A 67 -11.41 -5.47 6.75
C LYS A 67 -12.19 -6.10 5.60
N GLY A 68 -11.89 -5.71 4.37
CA GLY A 68 -12.55 -6.23 3.17
C GLY A 68 -12.27 -7.72 2.85
N ARG A 69 -11.32 -8.35 3.54
CA ARG A 69 -11.15 -9.82 3.52
C ARG A 69 -12.16 -10.54 4.42
N THR A 70 -12.71 -9.88 5.43
CA THR A 70 -13.64 -10.49 6.41
C THR A 70 -15.11 -10.18 6.13
N VAL A 71 -15.40 -9.20 5.28
CA VAL A 71 -16.79 -8.82 4.93
C VAL A 71 -17.50 -9.91 4.13
N LYS A 72 -18.82 -10.00 4.34
CA LYS A 72 -19.68 -10.82 3.49
C LYS A 72 -19.77 -10.20 2.10
N LYS A 73 -19.25 -10.93 1.09
CA LYS A 73 -19.38 -10.56 -0.31
C LYS A 73 -20.85 -10.64 -0.75
N ARG A 74 -21.28 -9.66 -1.54
CA ARG A 74 -22.60 -9.64 -2.18
C ARG A 74 -22.78 -10.78 -3.18
N PRO A 75 -24.03 -11.24 -3.41
CA PRO A 75 -24.30 -12.26 -4.40
C PRO A 75 -23.75 -11.90 -5.78
N GLY A 76 -23.10 -12.84 -6.46
CA GLY A 76 -22.54 -12.63 -7.80
C GLY A 76 -21.27 -11.77 -7.85
N TRP A 77 -20.61 -11.48 -6.71
CA TRP A 77 -19.41 -10.64 -6.64
C TRP A 77 -18.34 -10.95 -7.70
N GLU A 78 -18.03 -12.23 -7.90
CA GLU A 78 -16.97 -12.63 -8.84
C GLU A 78 -17.26 -12.22 -10.30
N LYS A 79 -18.54 -12.06 -10.68
CA LYS A 79 -18.93 -11.59 -12.02
C LYS A 79 -18.90 -10.07 -12.16
N MET A 80 -19.07 -9.32 -11.07
CA MET A 80 -19.16 -7.86 -11.10
C MET A 80 -17.89 -7.15 -10.61
N LYS A 81 -16.95 -7.84 -9.98
CA LYS A 81 -15.75 -7.23 -9.39
C LYS A 81 -14.94 -6.40 -10.39
N VAL A 82 -14.90 -6.82 -11.67
CA VAL A 82 -14.20 -6.11 -12.75
C VAL A 82 -14.92 -4.80 -13.08
N ASP A 83 -16.25 -4.84 -13.24
CA ASP A 83 -17.06 -3.64 -13.49
C ASP A 83 -16.99 -2.65 -12.33
N VAL A 84 -17.02 -3.15 -11.09
CA VAL A 84 -16.86 -2.35 -9.88
C VAL A 84 -15.48 -1.68 -9.89
N MET A 85 -14.41 -2.43 -10.14
CA MET A 85 -13.06 -1.86 -10.21
C MET A 85 -12.95 -0.81 -11.33
N LEU A 86 -13.54 -1.06 -12.50
CA LEU A 86 -13.58 -0.09 -13.59
C LEU A 86 -14.28 1.21 -13.16
N ALA A 87 -15.43 1.13 -12.50
CA ALA A 87 -16.15 2.30 -12.00
C ALA A 87 -15.33 3.07 -10.95
N VAL A 88 -14.70 2.36 -10.01
CA VAL A 88 -13.84 2.92 -8.96
C VAL A 88 -12.62 3.63 -9.54
N VAL A 89 -11.90 2.98 -10.46
CA VAL A 89 -10.72 3.57 -11.12
C VAL A 89 -11.14 4.77 -11.97
N ARG A 90 -12.23 4.67 -12.72
CA ARG A 90 -12.76 5.80 -13.50
C ARG A 90 -13.06 6.99 -12.59
N SER A 91 -13.70 6.77 -11.45
CA SER A 91 -14.01 7.81 -10.46
C SER A 91 -12.74 8.49 -9.92
N LYS A 92 -11.74 7.69 -9.51
CA LYS A 92 -10.44 8.19 -9.02
C LYS A 92 -9.80 9.18 -9.99
N PHE A 93 -9.72 8.82 -11.27
CA PHE A 93 -9.05 9.65 -12.27
C PHE A 93 -9.96 10.74 -12.88
N ALA A 94 -11.28 10.62 -12.75
CA ALA A 94 -12.21 11.65 -13.23
C ALA A 94 -12.33 12.84 -12.26
N ARG A 95 -12.19 12.58 -10.96
CA ARG A 95 -12.37 13.58 -9.89
C ARG A 95 -11.14 14.45 -9.65
N ASP A 96 -9.96 13.96 -10.02
CA ASP A 96 -8.68 14.63 -9.78
C ASP A 96 -7.98 14.93 -11.12
N ALA A 97 -7.95 16.21 -11.48
CA ALA A 97 -7.35 16.72 -12.71
C ALA A 97 -5.86 16.35 -12.83
N GLU A 98 -5.10 16.43 -11.74
CA GLU A 98 -3.67 16.10 -11.73
C GLU A 98 -3.45 14.59 -11.91
N MET A 99 -4.28 13.76 -11.28
CA MET A 99 -4.24 12.31 -11.51
C MET A 99 -4.64 11.96 -12.94
N ARG A 100 -5.66 12.61 -13.49
CA ARG A 100 -6.07 12.47 -14.90
C ARG A 100 -4.90 12.75 -15.84
N LYS A 101 -4.20 13.86 -15.61
CA LYS A 101 -3.02 14.29 -16.36
C LYS A 101 -1.88 13.27 -16.26
N LYS A 102 -1.57 12.81 -15.04
CA LYS A 102 -0.54 11.77 -14.79
C LYS A 102 -0.87 10.45 -15.50
N LEU A 103 -2.13 10.01 -15.46
CA LEU A 103 -2.55 8.79 -16.18
C LEU A 103 -2.40 8.97 -17.69
N ARG A 104 -2.83 10.11 -18.24
CA ARG A 104 -2.66 10.41 -19.68
C ARG A 104 -1.21 10.50 -20.11
N ALA A 105 -0.31 10.98 -19.26
CA ALA A 105 1.13 11.02 -19.55
C ALA A 105 1.73 9.61 -19.77
N THR A 106 1.04 8.55 -19.36
CA THR A 106 1.44 7.15 -19.64
C THR A 106 1.00 6.64 -21.02
N ARG A 107 0.40 7.48 -21.88
CA ARG A 107 -0.06 7.06 -23.21
C ARG A 107 1.09 6.48 -24.04
N GLY A 108 0.81 5.40 -24.76
CA GLY A 108 1.82 4.65 -25.52
C GLY A 108 2.68 3.71 -24.67
N GLN A 109 2.52 3.71 -23.35
CA GLN A 109 3.12 2.72 -22.46
C GLN A 109 2.07 1.70 -22.03
N GLN A 110 2.49 0.44 -21.97
CA GLN A 110 1.70 -0.62 -21.36
C GLN A 110 1.79 -0.49 -19.84
N LEU A 111 0.64 -0.56 -19.16
CA LEU A 111 0.55 -0.51 -17.71
C LEU A 111 0.38 -1.92 -17.18
N VAL A 112 1.34 -2.39 -16.38
CA VAL A 112 1.32 -3.71 -15.76
C VAL A 112 1.61 -3.58 -14.27
N GLU A 113 0.69 -4.05 -13.43
CA GLU A 113 0.97 -4.22 -12.00
C GLU A 113 1.77 -5.50 -11.80
N GLY A 114 3.07 -5.46 -12.06
CA GLY A 114 3.97 -6.59 -11.86
C GLY A 114 4.45 -6.70 -10.41
N HIS A 115 5.02 -7.86 -10.07
CA HIS A 115 5.65 -8.15 -8.77
C HIS A 115 4.65 -8.06 -7.60
N THR A 116 3.37 -8.34 -7.86
CA THR A 116 2.38 -8.60 -6.82
C THR A 116 2.22 -10.11 -6.63
N ASN A 117 1.65 -10.58 -5.53
CA ASN A 117 1.21 -11.98 -5.43
C ASN A 117 -0.19 -12.19 -6.06
N ASP A 118 -0.88 -11.11 -6.46
CA ASP A 118 -2.20 -11.15 -7.06
C ASP A 118 -2.13 -11.42 -8.57
N GLN A 119 -2.42 -12.66 -8.96
CA GLN A 119 -2.43 -13.09 -10.36
C GLN A 119 -3.64 -12.58 -11.15
N PHE A 120 -4.67 -12.08 -10.48
CA PHE A 120 -5.89 -11.61 -11.13
C PHE A 120 -5.76 -10.13 -11.50
N TRP A 121 -5.53 -9.27 -10.51
CA TRP A 121 -5.43 -7.83 -10.76
C TRP A 121 -4.11 -7.43 -11.42
N GLY A 122 -3.02 -8.10 -11.06
CA GLY A 122 -1.68 -7.86 -11.61
C GLY A 122 -1.08 -9.06 -12.33
N ASN A 123 0.25 -9.03 -12.48
CA ASN A 123 1.08 -10.04 -13.15
C ASN A 123 0.54 -10.49 -14.52
N LYS A 124 0.25 -11.80 -14.66
CA LYS A 124 -0.04 -12.45 -15.94
C LYS A 124 -1.38 -11.99 -16.53
N ARG A 125 -2.42 -11.85 -15.70
CA ARG A 125 -3.76 -11.44 -16.18
C ARG A 125 -3.92 -9.92 -16.25
N ASN A 126 -3.25 -9.19 -15.36
CA ASN A 126 -3.13 -7.73 -15.41
C ASN A 126 -4.47 -6.97 -15.61
N HIS A 127 -5.58 -7.45 -15.02
CA HIS A 127 -6.88 -6.82 -15.21
C HIS A 127 -6.88 -5.34 -14.78
N LEU A 128 -6.13 -4.98 -13.73
CA LEU A 128 -5.99 -3.58 -13.31
C LEU A 128 -5.31 -2.73 -14.38
N GLY A 129 -4.21 -3.22 -14.97
CA GLY A 129 -3.51 -2.53 -16.04
C GLY A 129 -4.40 -2.28 -17.26
N HIS A 130 -5.19 -3.28 -17.66
CA HIS A 130 -6.18 -3.13 -18.75
C HIS A 130 -7.26 -2.09 -18.42
N ILE A 131 -7.79 -2.10 -17.19
CA ILE A 131 -8.75 -1.09 -16.72
C ILE A 131 -8.14 0.32 -16.77
N LEU A 132 -6.91 0.49 -16.28
CA LEU A 132 -6.21 1.79 -16.30
C LEU A 132 -6.01 2.31 -17.72
N MET A 133 -5.58 1.45 -18.64
CA MET A 133 -5.39 1.81 -20.05
C MET A 133 -6.72 2.19 -20.71
N ARG A 134 -7.81 1.48 -20.41
CA ARG A 134 -9.15 1.86 -20.86
C ARG A 134 -9.58 3.22 -20.32
N VAL A 135 -9.48 3.44 -19.00
CA VAL A 135 -9.85 4.72 -18.37
C VAL A 135 -9.00 5.88 -18.90
N ARG A 136 -7.72 5.66 -19.16
CA ARG A 136 -6.82 6.64 -19.81
C ARG A 136 -7.38 7.13 -21.15
N ASP A 137 -7.93 6.21 -21.93
CA ASP A 137 -8.41 6.50 -23.28
C ASP A 137 -9.84 7.09 -23.27
N GLU A 138 -10.64 6.82 -22.23
CA GLU A 138 -12.00 7.36 -22.03
C GLU A 138 -12.04 8.83 -21.54
N LEU A 139 -11.14 9.24 -20.64
CA LEU A 139 -11.24 10.55 -19.98
C LEU A 139 -10.75 11.68 -20.90
N PRO A 140 -11.50 12.76 -21.17
CA PRO A 140 -11.07 13.83 -22.10
C PRO A 140 -9.81 14.57 -21.63
N GLN A 141 -9.14 15.29 -22.56
CA GLN A 141 -8.13 16.27 -22.17
C GLN A 141 -8.84 17.48 -21.54
N GLU A 142 -8.32 17.97 -20.42
CA GLU A 142 -8.60 19.33 -20.02
C GLU A 142 -7.92 20.24 -21.04
N THR A 143 -8.73 20.91 -21.85
CA THR A 143 -8.26 21.96 -22.77
C THR A 143 -7.70 23.10 -21.93
N ASP A 144 -6.41 23.34 -22.10
CA ASP A 144 -5.70 24.48 -21.53
C ASP A 144 -6.15 25.74 -22.29
N GLN A 145 -7.17 26.44 -21.77
CA GLN A 145 -7.37 27.88 -21.92
C GLN A 145 -8.59 28.38 -21.12
N THR A 146 -8.27 29.24 -20.16
CA THR A 146 -9.15 30.29 -19.60
C THR A 146 -9.39 31.34 -20.69
N GLU A 147 -10.63 31.53 -21.15
CA GLU A 147 -11.11 32.84 -21.60
C GLU A 147 -12.53 33.07 -21.09
N VAL A 148 -12.68 34.22 -20.44
CA VAL A 148 -13.91 34.78 -19.89
C VAL A 148 -14.78 35.23 -21.06
N ALA A 149 -16.01 34.72 -21.13
CA ALA A 149 -17.09 35.38 -21.85
C ALA A 149 -18.29 35.44 -20.90
N ASP A 150 -18.46 36.61 -20.29
CA ASP A 150 -19.69 37.04 -19.64
C ASP A 150 -20.85 36.92 -20.64
N GLU A 151 -21.84 36.09 -20.35
CA GLU A 151 -23.24 36.40 -20.65
C GLU A 151 -24.14 35.80 -19.55
N GLU A 152 -24.61 36.68 -18.67
CA GLU A 152 -25.76 36.43 -17.80
C GLU A 152 -27.03 36.25 -18.64
N VAL A 153 -27.75 35.15 -18.47
CA VAL A 153 -29.22 35.16 -18.60
C VAL A 153 -29.85 34.28 -17.53
N ALA A 154 -30.40 34.98 -16.54
CA ALA A 154 -31.61 34.76 -15.75
C ALA A 154 -32.03 33.33 -15.34
N ALA A 155 -32.24 33.21 -14.03
CA ALA A 155 -32.89 32.12 -13.31
C ALA A 155 -34.28 31.75 -13.86
N ASP A 156 -34.55 30.45 -13.94
CA ASP A 156 -35.87 29.91 -13.64
C ASP A 156 -35.74 28.55 -12.92
N SER A 157 -36.57 28.38 -11.90
CA SER A 157 -36.58 27.30 -10.93
C SER A 157 -37.42 26.11 -11.41
N ALA A 158 -36.91 24.87 -11.29
CA ALA A 158 -37.67 23.67 -10.87
C ALA A 158 -36.87 22.37 -11.10
N ASP A 159 -36.61 21.62 -10.03
CA ASP A 159 -36.49 20.15 -10.07
C ASP A 159 -37.85 19.53 -10.48
N PRO A 160 -37.91 18.49 -11.34
CA PRO A 160 -37.74 17.14 -10.80
C PRO A 160 -37.17 16.04 -11.76
N LYS A 161 -36.59 15.02 -11.11
CA LYS A 161 -36.39 13.60 -11.56
C LYS A 161 -35.35 13.33 -12.64
N CYS A 162 -34.16 12.98 -12.16
CA CYS A 162 -33.16 12.16 -12.86
C CYS A 162 -33.72 10.75 -13.15
N THR A 163 -34.03 10.45 -14.42
CA THR A 163 -34.22 9.09 -14.90
C THR A 163 -32.90 8.53 -15.40
N ARG A 164 -32.34 7.59 -14.64
CA ARG A 164 -31.15 6.81 -15.01
C ARG A 164 -31.38 6.08 -16.33
N SER A 165 -30.62 6.39 -17.37
CA SER A 165 -30.59 5.61 -18.60
C SER A 165 -29.96 4.25 -18.33
N LYS A 166 -30.74 3.18 -18.54
CA LYS A 166 -30.29 1.79 -18.48
C LYS A 166 -29.10 1.62 -19.43
N GLY A 167 -27.95 1.23 -18.91
CA GLY A 167 -26.73 1.00 -19.68
C GLY A 167 -27.00 0.01 -20.82
N ASP A 168 -26.48 0.35 -22.00
CA ASP A 168 -26.64 -0.36 -23.26
C ASP A 168 -26.15 -1.82 -23.16
N GLU A 169 -27.10 -2.75 -23.00
CA GLU A 169 -26.87 -4.19 -22.80
C GLU A 169 -26.05 -4.82 -23.94
N ARG A 170 -26.05 -4.19 -25.12
CA ARG A 170 -25.29 -4.61 -26.31
C ARG A 170 -23.78 -4.48 -26.11
N ARG A 171 -23.31 -3.38 -25.50
CA ARG A 171 -21.88 -3.16 -25.20
C ARG A 171 -21.35 -4.09 -24.11
N ARG A 172 -22.24 -4.64 -23.29
CA ARG A 172 -21.91 -5.64 -22.27
C ARG A 172 -21.75 -7.03 -22.89
N ALA A 173 -22.64 -7.41 -23.79
CA ALA A 173 -22.52 -8.68 -24.52
C ALA A 173 -21.30 -8.71 -25.43
N GLU A 174 -20.99 -7.60 -26.12
CA GLU A 174 -19.79 -7.47 -26.97
C GLU A 174 -18.48 -7.65 -26.17
N PHE A 175 -18.44 -7.21 -24.90
CA PHE A 175 -17.29 -7.40 -24.01
C PHE A 175 -17.20 -8.82 -23.43
N GLU A 176 -18.34 -9.46 -23.12
CA GLU A 176 -18.38 -10.85 -22.64
C GLU A 176 -17.92 -11.83 -23.76
N ASP A 177 -18.28 -11.56 -25.02
CA ASP A 177 -17.81 -12.32 -26.19
C ASP A 177 -16.32 -12.07 -26.50
N GLU A 178 -15.85 -10.83 -26.37
CA GLU A 178 -14.43 -10.49 -26.57
C GLU A 178 -13.55 -11.17 -25.51
N CYS A 179 -14.03 -11.30 -24.26
CA CYS A 179 -13.34 -12.07 -23.22
C CYS A 179 -13.34 -13.58 -23.49
N ALA A 180 -14.41 -14.14 -24.06
CA ALA A 180 -14.53 -15.58 -24.35
C ALA A 180 -13.66 -16.03 -25.53
N ALA A 181 -13.43 -15.15 -26.53
CA ALA A 181 -12.57 -15.42 -27.67
C ALA A 181 -11.08 -15.65 -27.27
N TYR A 182 -10.64 -15.08 -26.15
CA TYR A 182 -9.29 -15.28 -25.60
C TYR A 182 -9.12 -16.60 -24.84
N GLU A 183 -10.20 -17.28 -24.42
CA GLU A 183 -10.12 -18.57 -23.72
C GLU A 183 -9.93 -19.78 -24.65
N GLN A 184 -10.12 -19.61 -25.98
CA GLN A 184 -10.16 -20.73 -26.94
C GLN A 184 -8.99 -20.80 -27.93
N GLY A 185 -7.94 -19.98 -27.77
CA GLY A 185 -6.86 -19.87 -28.77
C GLY A 185 -5.46 -20.04 -28.21
N GLU A 186 -5.04 -21.27 -27.92
CA GLU A 186 -3.63 -21.65 -27.81
C GLU A 186 -3.38 -22.88 -28.69
N PRO A 187 -2.49 -22.82 -29.69
CA PRO A 187 -1.65 -23.95 -30.03
C PRO A 187 -0.30 -23.78 -29.31
N GLU A 188 0.05 -24.82 -28.54
CA GLU A 188 1.38 -25.03 -28.00
C GLU A 188 2.41 -25.07 -29.13
N ASP A 189 3.61 -24.53 -28.89
CA ASP A 189 4.82 -25.14 -29.44
C ASP A 189 6.09 -24.75 -28.67
N SER A 190 6.99 -25.72 -28.70
CA SER A 190 8.11 -25.99 -27.81
C SER A 190 9.48 -25.45 -28.26
N ALA A 191 10.32 -25.18 -27.26
CA ALA A 191 11.75 -25.55 -27.14
C ALA A 191 12.88 -24.91 -28.00
N SER A 192 14.03 -24.79 -27.30
CA SER A 192 15.45 -24.69 -27.72
C SER A 192 15.97 -23.30 -28.14
N SER A 193 17.22 -22.89 -27.93
CA SER A 193 18.38 -23.33 -27.13
C SER A 193 19.50 -22.28 -27.29
N ALA A 194 20.35 -22.15 -26.25
CA ALA A 194 21.77 -21.75 -26.21
C ALA A 194 22.41 -20.85 -27.30
N ASP A 195 23.18 -19.83 -26.88
CA ASP A 195 24.64 -19.90 -26.99
C ASP A 195 25.39 -18.80 -26.20
N GLU A 196 26.59 -19.20 -25.77
CA GLU A 196 27.59 -18.59 -24.89
C GLU A 196 28.50 -17.54 -25.56
N ALA A 197 29.09 -16.65 -24.74
CA ALA A 197 30.55 -16.47 -24.55
C ALA A 197 31.09 -15.02 -24.41
N SER A 198 31.79 -14.81 -23.29
CA SER A 198 33.16 -14.25 -23.14
C SER A 198 33.47 -12.73 -23.05
N CYS A 199 33.91 -12.34 -21.84
CA CYS A 199 35.09 -11.55 -21.39
C CYS A 199 35.58 -10.30 -22.15
N THR A 200 35.81 -9.18 -21.44
CA THR A 200 37.09 -8.85 -20.74
C THR A 200 36.99 -7.55 -19.93
N ASP A 201 37.74 -7.49 -18.84
CA ASP A 201 37.91 -6.38 -17.88
C ASP A 201 38.49 -5.08 -18.48
N ASP A 202 38.11 -3.93 -17.92
CA ASP A 202 39.08 -2.88 -17.55
C ASP A 202 38.51 -1.97 -16.44
N ALA A 203 39.40 -1.57 -15.53
CA ALA A 203 39.11 -0.92 -14.26
C ALA A 203 39.38 0.60 -14.29
N THR A 204 39.07 1.24 -13.15
CA THR A 204 39.32 2.64 -12.74
C THR A 204 38.24 3.62 -13.26
N ASP A 205 37.58 4.44 -12.45
CA ASP A 205 38.14 5.39 -11.49
C ASP A 205 37.06 5.85 -10.49
N ALA A 206 37.55 6.32 -9.35
CA ALA A 206 36.85 6.64 -8.14
C ALA A 206 35.91 7.85 -8.24
N GLY A 207 34.79 7.75 -7.53
CA GLY A 207 33.96 8.90 -7.23
C GLY A 207 32.51 8.52 -7.01
N SER A 208 32.17 7.91 -5.88
CA SER A 208 30.79 7.91 -5.44
C SER A 208 30.68 7.74 -3.93
N SER A 209 29.93 8.65 -3.32
CA SER A 209 29.52 8.68 -1.92
C SER A 209 29.00 7.32 -1.46
N ASP A 210 29.81 6.66 -0.63
CA ASP A 210 29.50 5.39 0.02
C ASP A 210 28.30 5.55 0.96
N SER A 211 27.16 5.08 0.49
CA SER A 211 25.92 4.89 1.25
C SER A 211 25.55 3.40 1.16
N GLY A 212 26.49 2.54 1.59
CA GLY A 212 26.22 1.13 1.83
C GLY A 212 25.31 0.90 3.03
N LEU A 213 24.81 -0.34 3.15
CA LEU A 213 24.21 -0.83 4.39
C LEU A 213 25.14 -0.51 5.57
N THR A 214 24.58 -0.14 6.72
CA THR A 214 25.42 0.11 7.91
C THR A 214 26.34 -1.09 8.16
N ALA A 215 27.64 -0.85 8.40
CA ALA A 215 28.62 -1.91 8.56
C ALA A 215 28.22 -2.94 9.66
N ALA A 216 27.48 -2.48 10.67
CA ALA A 216 26.93 -3.32 11.73
C ALA A 216 25.87 -4.33 11.21
N PHE A 217 24.98 -3.90 10.32
CA PHE A 217 23.96 -4.78 9.74
C PHE A 217 24.52 -5.74 8.72
N ALA A 218 25.40 -5.24 7.84
CA ALA A 218 26.11 -6.08 6.88
C ALA A 218 26.88 -7.21 7.60
N GLY A 219 27.58 -6.87 8.69
CA GLY A 219 28.28 -7.86 9.51
C GLY A 219 27.36 -8.89 10.19
N TRP A 220 26.20 -8.46 10.69
CA TRP A 220 25.20 -9.39 11.24
C TRP A 220 24.64 -10.31 10.15
N LEU A 221 24.25 -9.75 9.01
CA LEU A 221 23.63 -10.49 7.91
C LEU A 221 24.59 -11.57 7.37
N GLN A 222 25.84 -11.20 7.13
CA GLN A 222 26.88 -12.12 6.68
C GLN A 222 27.12 -13.24 7.69
N HIS A 223 27.20 -12.91 8.99
CA HIS A 223 27.38 -13.91 10.05
C HIS A 223 26.18 -14.85 10.19
N SER A 224 24.95 -14.32 10.10
CA SER A 224 23.73 -15.11 10.20
C SER A 224 23.58 -16.07 9.02
N LEU A 225 23.83 -15.60 7.80
CA LEU A 225 23.85 -16.45 6.61
C LEU A 225 24.93 -17.54 6.70
N ALA A 226 26.12 -17.21 7.19
CA ALA A 226 27.20 -18.19 7.38
C ALA A 226 26.86 -19.31 8.39
N GLN A 227 25.91 -19.09 9.30
CA GLN A 227 25.47 -20.11 10.26
C GLN A 227 24.44 -21.08 9.68
N GLU A 228 23.68 -20.68 8.66
CA GLU A 228 22.64 -21.51 8.05
C GLU A 228 23.07 -22.10 6.71
N MET A 229 23.95 -21.41 5.99
CA MET A 229 24.40 -21.79 4.66
C MET A 229 25.76 -22.49 4.72
N THR A 230 25.85 -23.68 4.11
CA THR A 230 27.08 -24.49 4.10
C THR A 230 27.94 -24.27 2.85
N LYS A 231 27.35 -23.67 1.80
CA LYS A 231 28.01 -23.40 0.53
C LYS A 231 28.40 -21.92 0.45
N THR A 232 29.68 -21.66 0.27
CA THR A 232 30.23 -20.29 0.20
C THR A 232 29.75 -19.51 -1.01
N ALA A 233 29.52 -20.17 -2.15
CA ALA A 233 28.97 -19.53 -3.36
C ALA A 233 27.52 -19.07 -3.16
N ASP A 234 26.70 -19.87 -2.49
CA ASP A 234 25.29 -19.53 -2.21
C ASP A 234 25.22 -18.41 -1.16
N LEU A 235 26.17 -18.37 -0.21
CA LEU A 235 26.30 -17.30 0.78
C LEU A 235 26.60 -15.95 0.14
N GLU A 236 27.60 -15.87 -0.73
CA GLU A 236 27.95 -14.63 -1.44
C GLU A 236 26.81 -14.15 -2.33
N SER A 237 26.12 -15.09 -3.01
CA SER A 237 24.93 -14.78 -3.81
C SER A 237 23.78 -14.25 -2.97
N ALA A 238 23.49 -14.89 -1.82
CA ALA A 238 22.45 -14.44 -0.89
C ALA A 238 22.78 -13.06 -0.31
N PHE A 239 24.02 -12.87 0.14
CA PHE A 239 24.48 -11.61 0.73
C PHE A 239 24.40 -10.46 -0.29
N SER A 240 24.92 -10.65 -1.50
CA SER A 240 24.86 -9.64 -2.56
C SER A 240 23.42 -9.30 -2.96
N THR A 241 22.55 -10.31 -3.07
CA THR A 241 21.13 -10.11 -3.38
C THR A 241 20.43 -9.31 -2.29
N MET A 242 20.65 -9.66 -1.02
CA MET A 242 20.07 -8.94 0.11
C MET A 242 20.63 -7.52 0.24
N GLU A 243 21.91 -7.32 -0.03
CA GLU A 243 22.53 -5.99 -0.05
C GLU A 243 21.86 -5.08 -1.08
N VAL A 244 21.65 -5.57 -2.30
CA VAL A 244 20.96 -4.81 -3.36
C VAL A 244 19.51 -4.49 -2.97
N ILE A 245 18.78 -5.44 -2.40
CA ILE A 245 17.38 -5.24 -2.01
C ILE A 245 17.25 -4.23 -0.86
N LEU A 246 18.19 -4.26 0.08
CA LEU A 246 18.10 -3.51 1.33
C LEU A 246 18.82 -2.16 1.30
N LYS A 247 19.61 -1.87 0.25
CA LYS A 247 20.36 -0.61 0.12
C LYS A 247 19.47 0.62 -0.08
N ASP A 248 18.36 0.48 -0.81
CA ASP A 248 17.50 1.60 -1.23
C ASP A 248 16.08 1.52 -0.65
N VAL A 249 15.95 1.12 0.63
CA VAL A 249 14.65 1.08 1.31
C VAL A 249 14.22 2.50 1.71
N GLU A 250 13.90 3.34 0.73
CA GLU A 250 13.24 4.62 0.94
C GLU A 250 11.72 4.42 1.05
N GLY A 251 11.17 4.47 2.27
CA GLY A 251 9.74 4.34 2.54
C GLY A 251 9.41 3.33 3.64
N ASP A 252 8.26 2.64 3.51
CA ASP A 252 7.82 1.59 4.43
C ASP A 252 8.68 0.32 4.24
N PRO A 253 9.59 0.00 5.17
CA PRO A 253 10.51 -1.13 5.01
C PRO A 253 9.80 -2.48 5.12
N HIS A 254 8.53 -2.51 5.55
CA HIS A 254 7.82 -3.74 5.85
C HIS A 254 7.62 -4.64 4.63
N GLU A 255 7.38 -4.07 3.45
CA GLU A 255 7.17 -4.87 2.22
C GLU A 255 8.50 -5.42 1.69
N THR A 256 9.53 -4.56 1.59
CA THR A 256 10.86 -4.97 1.13
C THR A 256 11.50 -5.99 2.07
N LEU A 257 11.35 -5.82 3.40
CA LEU A 257 11.85 -6.78 4.38
C LEU A 257 11.06 -8.10 4.35
N ALA A 258 9.75 -8.06 4.11
CA ALA A 258 8.95 -9.28 3.98
C ALA A 258 9.34 -10.08 2.72
N ASP A 259 9.57 -9.39 1.61
CA ASP A 259 10.03 -10.02 0.36
C ASP A 259 11.46 -10.56 0.49
N ALA A 260 12.36 -9.81 1.14
CA ALA A 260 13.71 -10.26 1.46
C ALA A 260 13.70 -11.49 2.39
N ALA A 261 12.90 -11.46 3.46
CA ALA A 261 12.74 -12.61 4.36
C ALA A 261 12.16 -13.83 3.64
N LYS A 262 11.25 -13.63 2.69
CA LYS A 262 10.72 -14.72 1.86
C LYS A 262 11.80 -15.32 0.96
N MET A 263 12.57 -14.51 0.25
CA MET A 263 13.69 -14.98 -0.58
C MET A 263 14.72 -15.76 0.25
N LEU A 264 15.08 -15.25 1.43
CA LEU A 264 15.96 -15.95 2.36
C LEU A 264 15.42 -17.33 2.75
N ARG A 265 14.11 -17.46 2.97
CA ARG A 265 13.48 -18.72 3.36
C ARG A 265 13.33 -19.70 2.19
N ASP A 266 12.82 -19.23 1.07
CA ASP A 266 12.36 -20.08 -0.04
C ASP A 266 13.48 -20.39 -1.04
N ASP A 267 14.36 -19.41 -1.32
CA ASP A 267 15.39 -19.52 -2.36
C ASP A 267 16.77 -19.87 -1.78
N PHE A 268 17.11 -19.31 -0.61
CA PHE A 268 18.43 -19.49 0.01
C PHE A 268 18.44 -20.47 1.19
N GLY A 269 17.27 -20.90 1.69
CA GLY A 269 17.16 -21.88 2.76
C GLY A 269 17.68 -21.38 4.13
N ALA A 270 17.59 -20.07 4.40
CA ALA A 270 17.99 -19.40 5.64
C ALA A 270 16.77 -18.88 6.44
N PRO A 271 15.93 -19.78 7.00
CA PRO A 271 14.70 -19.41 7.68
C PRO A 271 14.91 -18.63 8.99
N LYS A 272 16.01 -18.86 9.73
CA LYS A 272 16.26 -18.13 10.99
C LYS A 272 16.73 -16.71 10.69
N THR A 273 17.62 -16.54 9.71
CA THR A 273 18.01 -15.22 9.19
C THR A 273 16.79 -14.45 8.69
N ALA A 274 15.86 -15.12 8.01
CA ALA A 274 14.60 -14.52 7.57
C ALA A 274 13.71 -14.05 8.74
N ASP A 275 13.56 -14.85 9.79
CA ASP A 275 12.76 -14.51 10.98
C ASP A 275 13.38 -13.34 11.76
N ASP A 276 14.70 -13.29 11.84
CA ASP A 276 15.45 -12.27 12.58
C ASP A 276 15.68 -10.96 11.79
N LEU A 277 15.46 -10.98 10.47
CA LEU A 277 15.72 -9.85 9.56
C LEU A 277 15.02 -8.56 10.01
N PHE A 278 13.72 -8.67 10.31
CA PHE A 278 12.90 -7.51 10.65
C PHE A 278 13.30 -6.87 11.99
N GLN A 279 13.59 -7.69 13.00
CA GLN A 279 14.00 -7.20 14.32
C GLN A 279 15.38 -6.55 14.28
N ASN A 280 16.32 -7.13 13.55
CA ASN A 280 17.65 -6.57 13.39
C ASN A 280 17.65 -5.28 12.56
N TRP A 281 16.81 -5.20 11.53
CA TRP A 281 16.59 -3.95 10.79
C TRP A 281 16.05 -2.82 11.67
N LEU A 282 15.00 -3.08 12.46
CA LEU A 282 14.43 -2.09 13.40
C LEU A 282 15.40 -1.70 14.52
N ALA A 283 16.29 -2.60 14.93
CA ALA A 283 17.32 -2.31 15.91
C ALA A 283 18.35 -1.30 15.40
N LEU A 284 18.61 -1.25 14.09
CA LEU A 284 19.46 -0.23 13.48
C LEU A 284 18.79 1.13 13.45
N GLN A 285 17.50 1.19 13.09
CA GLN A 285 16.77 2.45 13.05
C GLN A 285 16.75 3.12 14.42
N ARG A 286 16.54 2.32 15.48
CA ARG A 286 16.63 2.79 16.88
C ARG A 286 18.04 3.21 17.32
N ARG A 287 19.10 2.65 16.71
CA ARG A 287 20.50 3.06 16.97
C ARG A 287 20.91 4.29 16.15
N GLY A 288 20.32 4.51 14.97
CA GLY A 288 20.48 5.73 14.18
C GLY A 288 19.82 6.94 14.84
N ASP A 289 18.63 6.75 15.43
CA ASP A 289 17.94 7.79 16.20
C ASP A 289 18.65 8.15 17.52
N ALA A 290 19.41 7.23 18.11
CA ALA A 290 20.21 7.50 19.30
C ALA A 290 21.37 8.49 19.07
N PHE A 291 21.70 8.81 17.81
CA PHE A 291 22.68 9.85 17.46
C PHE A 291 22.03 11.20 17.13
N LEU A 292 20.72 11.24 16.89
CA LEU A 292 19.97 12.46 16.54
C LEU A 292 19.14 13.04 17.70
N ASN A 293 19.09 12.38 18.86
CA ASN A 293 18.50 12.99 20.05
C ASN A 293 19.23 12.57 21.35
N PRO A 294 20.27 13.30 21.79
CA PRO A 294 20.92 13.04 23.07
C PRO A 294 20.16 13.60 24.29
N GLU A 295 18.97 14.19 24.13
CA GLU A 295 18.24 14.84 25.24
C GLU A 295 16.82 14.31 25.43
N SER A 296 16.66 13.05 25.83
CA SER A 296 15.49 12.66 26.63
C SER A 296 15.69 11.37 27.40
N GLU A 297 16.80 11.21 28.13
CA GLU A 297 16.86 10.25 29.24
C GLU A 297 18.08 10.50 30.15
N THR A 298 18.03 11.57 30.94
CA THR A 298 18.81 11.66 32.18
C THR A 298 17.87 11.71 33.37
N LEU A 299 17.26 10.57 33.70
CA LEU A 299 16.83 10.30 35.07
C LEU A 299 18.09 10.12 35.91
N ASN A 300 18.52 11.20 36.56
CA ASN A 300 19.70 11.25 37.42
C ASN A 300 19.45 10.45 38.71
N PRO A 301 20.19 9.37 39.00
CA PRO A 301 20.08 8.63 40.23
C PRO A 301 21.25 8.99 41.14
N LYS A 302 21.17 10.11 41.87
CA LYS A 302 22.03 10.42 43.04
C LYS A 302 21.68 11.77 43.68
N GLU A 303 20.61 11.80 44.46
CA GLU A 303 20.55 12.69 45.63
C GLU A 303 20.18 11.86 46.87
N ARG A 304 21.22 11.22 47.44
CA ARG A 304 21.26 10.79 48.83
C ARG A 304 22.51 11.39 49.48
N ARG A 305 22.33 12.51 50.18
CA ARG A 305 22.76 12.78 51.57
C ARG A 305 23.12 14.25 51.76
N GLY A 306 22.40 14.87 52.70
CA GLY A 306 22.68 16.16 53.27
C GLY A 306 21.72 16.41 54.43
N SER A 307 22.02 15.78 55.57
CA SER A 307 21.44 16.00 56.88
C SER A 307 21.59 17.46 57.34
N ASP A 308 20.54 18.08 57.88
CA ASP A 308 20.63 18.60 59.24
C ASP A 308 19.25 18.82 59.91
N SER A 309 19.35 18.77 61.23
CA SER A 309 18.42 18.69 62.35
C SER A 309 17.37 19.81 62.54
N GLY A 310 16.29 19.49 63.27
CA GLY A 310 15.38 20.51 63.86
C GLY A 310 13.97 20.07 64.31
N THR A 311 13.89 19.27 65.38
CA THR A 311 12.89 19.28 66.50
C THR A 311 11.35 19.47 66.29
N LEU A 312 10.62 18.45 66.78
CA LEU A 312 9.42 18.46 67.66
C LEU A 312 8.21 19.40 67.38
N GLU A 313 7.02 18.82 67.14
CA GLU A 313 5.87 18.80 68.09
C GLU A 313 4.55 18.24 67.48
N SER A 314 3.89 17.36 68.28
CA SER A 314 2.45 17.08 68.45
C SER A 314 1.41 17.12 67.29
N GLY A 315 0.58 16.05 67.21
CA GLY A 315 -0.68 15.97 66.41
C GLY A 315 -1.85 16.82 66.97
N PRO A 316 -3.15 16.51 66.73
CA PRO A 316 -3.76 15.35 66.04
C PRO A 316 -4.91 15.65 65.02
N SER A 317 -5.39 14.58 64.37
CA SER A 317 -6.75 14.27 63.88
C SER A 317 -7.67 15.35 63.27
N ARG A 318 -8.20 15.07 62.06
CA ARG A 318 -9.66 15.08 61.78
C ARG A 318 -10.03 14.56 60.38
N PHE A 319 -10.87 13.51 60.39
CA PHE A 319 -12.06 13.25 59.57
C PHE A 319 -12.17 13.76 58.12
N GLY A 320 -12.44 12.82 57.21
CA GLY A 320 -12.94 13.08 55.86
C GLY A 320 -13.47 11.80 55.20
N MET A 321 -14.68 11.40 55.59
CA MET A 321 -15.53 10.37 54.98
C MET A 321 -15.79 10.72 53.50
N PHE A 322 -15.83 9.75 52.59
CA PHE A 322 -17.02 9.35 51.84
C PHE A 322 -16.69 8.25 50.82
N SER A 323 -17.30 7.09 51.07
CA SER A 323 -17.47 5.98 50.14
C SER A 323 -18.74 6.23 49.36
N VAL A 324 -18.73 6.05 48.02
CA VAL A 324 -19.94 5.79 47.24
C VAL A 324 -19.64 4.63 46.29
N VAL A 325 -20.39 3.56 46.53
CA VAL A 325 -20.53 2.32 45.75
C VAL A 325 -21.80 2.45 44.88
N VAL A 326 -21.96 1.52 43.93
CA VAL A 326 -23.20 1.09 43.24
C VAL A 326 -23.37 1.73 41.83
N ALA A 327 -23.64 1.02 40.73
CA ALA A 327 -24.36 -0.24 40.56
C ALA A 327 -23.94 -1.05 39.32
N VAL A 328 -23.88 -2.38 39.50
CA VAL A 328 -24.11 -3.38 38.46
C VAL A 328 -25.61 -3.68 38.44
N PHE A 329 -26.23 -3.71 37.26
CA PHE A 329 -27.60 -4.19 37.08
C PHE A 329 -27.62 -5.35 36.08
N LEU A 330 -27.81 -6.56 36.61
CA LEU A 330 -28.33 -7.72 35.91
C LEU A 330 -29.62 -8.09 36.65
N TYR A 331 -30.77 -8.16 35.97
CA TYR A 331 -31.61 -9.38 35.89
C TYR A 331 -32.98 -9.20 35.19
N ARG A 332 -33.31 -10.21 34.36
CA ARG A 332 -34.62 -10.86 34.05
C ARG A 332 -35.74 -10.12 33.27
N ASN A 333 -36.22 -10.76 32.20
CA ASN A 333 -37.10 -11.96 32.27
C ASN A 333 -36.69 -13.00 31.23
#